data_AF-A0A3N4LDF3-F1
#
_entry.id   AF-A0A3N4LDF3-F1
#
_cell.length_a   1.000
_cell.length_b   1.000
_cell.length_c   1.000
_cell.angle_alpha   90.00
_cell.angle_beta   90.00
_cell.angle_gamma   90.00
#
_symmetry.space_group_name_H-M   'P 1'
#
loop_
_entity.id
_entity.type
_entity.pdbx_description
1 polymer ?
#
loop_
_entity_poly.entity_id
_entity_poly.type
_entity_poly.pdbx_seq_one_letter_code
_entity_poly.pdbx_strand_id
1 'polypeptide(L)'
;MKASHRKSKASKGKTKASHRKSKASKGTMRISKGKLRISKGKLKDLEGKTKDLEGKTKDLEGKIKDLEGKTEGLTSEIKVLKSENKVLKSELSSIFKSTVLPLHKAVILKAIMKEICNIKQSKIVKRNSKRMSKFAKTILGAQNNFGHFGLRSQKDMLFLSSQYDRVMMHRNGVAHEITGESTYHAFQHLKAREKAIYGMLFKHYFLCPMEKWKTEATDEQKNRIISNCTDEELEEYLQGD
;
A
#
# COMPACT_ATOMS: atom_id res chain seq x y z
N MET A 1 -82.45 71.13 -53.58
CA MET A 1 -81.90 71.11 -52.19
C MET A 1 -81.77 69.70 -51.56
N LYS A 2 -82.73 68.78 -51.71
CA LYS A 2 -82.67 67.44 -51.05
C LYS A 2 -81.51 66.52 -51.51
N ALA A 3 -81.10 66.60 -52.79
CA ALA A 3 -80.02 65.76 -53.34
C ALA A 3 -78.60 66.15 -52.86
N SER A 4 -78.31 67.45 -52.71
CA SER A 4 -77.03 67.93 -52.17
C SER A 4 -76.88 67.60 -50.69
N HIS A 5 -77.97 67.63 -49.93
CA HIS A 5 -78.01 67.27 -48.52
C HIS A 5 -77.83 65.76 -48.28
N ARG A 6 -78.33 64.90 -49.18
CA ARG A 6 -78.04 63.45 -49.17
C ARG A 6 -76.57 63.16 -49.51
N LYS A 7 -76.00 63.81 -50.53
CA LYS A 7 -74.56 63.67 -50.88
C LYS A 7 -73.63 64.12 -49.75
N SER A 8 -73.93 65.23 -49.06
CA SER A 8 -73.12 65.71 -47.93
C SER A 8 -73.18 64.79 -46.70
N LYS A 9 -74.35 64.20 -46.40
CA LYS A 9 -74.49 63.17 -45.35
C LYS A 9 -73.74 61.88 -45.70
N ALA A 10 -73.78 61.42 -46.95
CA ALA A 10 -73.02 60.26 -47.41
C ALA A 10 -71.49 60.49 -47.34
N SER A 11 -71.02 61.67 -47.73
CA SER A 11 -69.61 62.08 -47.60
C SER A 11 -69.13 62.11 -46.15
N LYS A 12 -69.93 62.68 -45.23
CA LYS A 12 -69.69 62.66 -43.76
C LYS A 12 -69.68 61.24 -43.18
N GLY A 13 -70.53 60.34 -43.69
CA GLY A 13 -70.52 58.92 -43.31
C GLY A 13 -69.23 58.22 -43.73
N LYS A 14 -68.78 58.43 -44.97
CA LYS A 14 -67.52 57.87 -45.50
C LYS A 14 -66.29 58.38 -44.74
N THR A 15 -66.22 59.66 -44.40
CA THR A 15 -65.13 60.23 -43.60
C THR A 15 -65.10 59.68 -42.17
N LYS A 16 -66.26 59.53 -41.51
CA LYS A 16 -66.34 58.90 -40.18
C LYS A 16 -65.92 57.42 -40.21
N ALA A 17 -66.32 56.67 -41.23
CA ALA A 17 -65.90 55.28 -41.40
C ALA A 17 -64.38 55.14 -41.63
N SER A 18 -63.82 55.98 -42.50
CA SER A 18 -62.36 56.06 -42.72
C SER A 18 -61.59 56.39 -41.43
N HIS A 19 -62.09 57.35 -40.64
CA HIS A 19 -61.48 57.72 -39.37
C HIS A 19 -61.54 56.59 -38.32
N ARG A 20 -62.63 55.82 -38.27
CA ARG A 20 -62.70 54.62 -37.41
C ARG A 20 -61.72 53.54 -37.86
N LYS A 21 -61.60 53.31 -39.18
CA LYS A 21 -60.67 52.32 -39.75
C LYS A 21 -59.21 52.69 -39.46
N SER A 22 -58.86 53.98 -39.55
CA SER A 22 -57.50 54.46 -39.22
C SER A 22 -57.19 54.37 -37.72
N LYS A 23 -58.17 54.63 -36.85
CA LYS A 23 -58.03 54.41 -35.39
C LYS A 23 -57.83 52.93 -35.05
N ALA A 24 -58.62 52.03 -35.65
CA ALA A 24 -58.46 50.59 -35.46
C ALA A 24 -57.07 50.11 -35.92
N SER A 25 -56.61 50.58 -37.09
CA SER A 25 -55.29 50.24 -37.63
C SER A 25 -54.13 50.77 -36.76
N LYS A 26 -54.27 51.95 -36.14
CA LYS A 26 -53.31 52.43 -35.12
C LYS A 26 -53.31 51.56 -33.86
N GLY A 27 -54.48 51.09 -33.43
CA GLY A 27 -54.64 50.17 -32.31
C GLY A 27 -53.92 48.84 -32.55
N THR A 28 -54.15 48.21 -33.71
CA THR A 28 -53.48 46.95 -34.09
C THR A 28 -51.97 47.14 -34.19
N MET A 29 -51.48 48.24 -34.77
CA MET A 29 -50.05 48.55 -34.82
C MET A 29 -49.42 48.69 -33.43
N ARG A 30 -50.11 49.31 -32.46
CA ARG A 30 -49.61 49.42 -31.07
C ARG A 30 -49.49 48.05 -30.41
N ILE A 31 -50.49 47.18 -30.59
CA ILE A 31 -50.46 45.80 -30.08
C ILE A 31 -49.28 45.02 -30.67
N SER A 32 -49.07 45.11 -32.00
CA SER A 32 -47.95 44.45 -32.68
C SER A 32 -46.59 44.96 -32.19
N LYS A 33 -46.43 46.27 -31.96
CA LYS A 33 -45.22 46.84 -31.35
C LYS A 33 -44.98 46.33 -29.92
N GLY A 34 -46.05 46.20 -29.12
CA GLY A 34 -45.99 45.62 -27.79
C GLY A 34 -45.49 44.17 -27.81
N LYS A 35 -46.09 43.33 -28.66
CA LYS A 35 -45.64 41.93 -28.87
C LYS A 35 -44.17 41.86 -29.28
N LEU A 36 -43.74 42.70 -30.23
CA LEU A 36 -42.35 42.74 -30.69
C LEU A 36 -41.37 43.09 -29.56
N ARG A 37 -41.72 44.03 -28.67
CA ARG A 37 -40.89 44.38 -27.50
C ARG A 37 -40.76 43.20 -26.53
N ILE A 38 -41.86 42.51 -26.26
CA ILE A 38 -41.86 41.32 -25.39
C ILE A 38 -40.96 40.23 -26.00
N SER A 39 -41.10 39.95 -27.29
CA SER A 39 -40.26 38.96 -27.98
C SER A 39 -38.77 39.34 -27.94
N LYS A 40 -38.43 40.62 -28.12
CA LYS A 40 -37.04 41.10 -27.97
C LYS A 40 -36.50 40.92 -26.55
N GLY A 41 -37.33 41.14 -25.53
CA GLY A 41 -36.95 40.87 -24.13
C GLY A 41 -36.61 39.39 -23.92
N LYS A 42 -37.51 38.50 -24.35
CA LYS A 42 -37.29 37.05 -24.26
C LYS A 42 -36.03 36.58 -24.99
N LEU A 43 -35.72 37.15 -26.15
CA LEU A 43 -34.49 36.81 -26.89
C LEU A 43 -33.23 37.21 -26.10
N LYS A 44 -33.21 38.39 -25.48
CA LYS A 44 -32.09 38.82 -24.63
C LYS A 44 -31.91 37.92 -23.41
N ASP A 45 -33.01 37.54 -22.77
CA ASP A 45 -32.96 36.64 -21.61
C ASP A 45 -32.41 35.26 -21.99
N LEU A 46 -32.79 34.74 -23.17
CA LEU A 46 -32.25 33.49 -23.71
C LEU A 46 -30.77 33.62 -24.02
N GLU A 47 -30.34 34.71 -24.65
CA GLU A 47 -28.91 34.96 -24.94
C GLU A 47 -28.06 35.01 -23.66
N GLY A 48 -28.58 35.64 -22.59
CA GLY A 48 -27.94 35.64 -21.28
C GLY A 48 -27.78 34.23 -20.71
N LYS A 49 -28.85 33.43 -20.73
CA LYS A 49 -28.81 32.03 -20.29
C LYS A 49 -27.82 31.18 -21.10
N THR A 50 -27.73 31.41 -22.41
CA THR A 50 -26.76 30.71 -23.27
C THR A 50 -25.32 31.04 -22.85
N LYS A 51 -24.99 32.31 -22.62
CA LYS A 51 -23.64 32.72 -22.16
C LYS A 51 -23.31 32.13 -20.78
N ASP A 52 -24.26 32.10 -19.86
CA ASP A 52 -24.07 31.49 -18.54
C ASP A 52 -23.79 29.98 -18.64
N LEU A 53 -24.48 29.28 -19.54
CA LEU A 53 -24.24 27.86 -19.81
C LEU A 53 -22.87 27.62 -20.44
N GLU A 54 -22.46 28.45 -21.40
CA GLU A 54 -21.11 28.39 -21.99
C GLU A 54 -20.01 28.57 -20.94
N GLY A 55 -20.19 29.51 -20.00
CA GLY A 55 -19.28 29.69 -18.87
C GLY A 55 -19.16 28.44 -18.01
N LYS A 56 -20.30 27.85 -17.62
CA LYS A 56 -20.34 26.60 -16.85
C LYS A 56 -19.67 25.44 -17.58
N THR A 57 -19.84 25.34 -18.89
CA THR A 57 -19.18 24.30 -19.70
C THR A 57 -17.66 24.45 -19.65
N LYS A 58 -17.12 25.66 -19.82
CA LYS A 58 -15.68 25.91 -19.73
C LYS A 58 -15.12 25.59 -18.35
N ASP A 59 -15.83 25.93 -17.28
CA ASP A 59 -15.42 25.59 -15.91
C ASP A 59 -15.37 24.07 -15.69
N LEU A 60 -16.33 23.33 -16.24
CA LEU A 60 -16.34 21.86 -16.18
C LEU A 60 -15.20 21.26 -16.99
N GLU A 61 -14.90 21.77 -18.19
CA GLU A 61 -13.75 21.35 -18.99
C GLU A 61 -12.43 21.56 -18.24
N GLY A 62 -12.27 22.69 -17.54
CA GLY A 62 -11.11 22.95 -16.69
C GLY A 62 -10.96 21.90 -15.57
N LYS A 63 -12.06 21.61 -14.86
CA LYS A 63 -12.07 20.57 -13.81
C LYS A 63 -11.75 19.19 -14.35
N ILE A 64 -12.21 18.85 -15.55
CA ILE A 64 -11.90 17.56 -16.20
C ILE A 64 -10.39 17.46 -16.44
N LYS A 65 -9.77 18.50 -17.02
CA LYS A 65 -8.31 18.51 -17.25
C LYS A 65 -7.51 18.39 -15.96
N ASP A 66 -7.92 19.07 -14.89
CA ASP A 66 -7.27 18.97 -13.59
C ASP A 66 -7.36 17.54 -13.01
N LEU A 67 -8.51 16.87 -13.20
CA LEU A 67 -8.71 15.48 -12.77
C LEU A 67 -7.91 14.49 -13.62
N GLU A 68 -7.80 14.73 -14.93
CA GLU A 68 -6.95 13.94 -15.84
C GLU A 68 -5.48 14.03 -15.39
N GLY A 69 -4.97 15.24 -15.16
CA GLY A 69 -3.59 15.44 -14.68
C GLY A 69 -3.32 14.75 -13.33
N LYS A 70 -4.27 14.82 -12.38
CA LYS A 70 -4.17 14.08 -11.11
C LYS A 70 -4.15 12.56 -11.33
N THR A 71 -4.97 12.06 -12.25
CA THR A 71 -5.04 10.63 -12.57
C THR A 71 -3.73 10.14 -13.20
N GLU A 72 -3.12 10.93 -14.08
CA GLU A 72 -1.81 10.61 -14.67
C GLU A 72 -0.69 10.61 -13.61
N GLY A 73 -0.72 11.58 -12.69
CA GLY A 73 0.19 11.64 -11.54
C GLY A 73 0.11 10.38 -10.68
N LEU A 74 -1.10 10.01 -10.25
CA LEU A 74 -1.34 8.79 -9.47
C LEU A 74 -0.93 7.52 -10.22
N THR A 75 -1.19 7.47 -11.54
CA THR A 75 -0.78 6.34 -12.38
C THR A 75 0.73 6.17 -12.41
N SER A 76 1.47 7.29 -12.46
CA SER A 76 2.93 7.29 -12.44
C SER A 76 3.49 6.84 -11.08
N GLU A 77 2.92 7.33 -9.98
CA GLU A 77 3.27 6.92 -8.63
C GLU A 77 3.05 5.41 -8.41
N ILE A 78 1.90 4.87 -8.86
CA ILE A 78 1.62 3.43 -8.81
C ILE A 78 2.68 2.61 -9.56
N LYS A 79 3.15 3.09 -10.72
CA LYS A 79 4.21 2.41 -11.48
C LYS A 79 5.53 2.37 -10.70
N VAL A 80 5.91 3.48 -10.06
CA VAL A 80 7.11 3.56 -9.21
C VAL A 80 7.00 2.58 -8.05
N LEU A 81 5.92 2.65 -7.26
CA LEU A 81 5.68 1.75 -6.13
C LEU A 81 5.68 0.28 -6.53
N LYS A 82 5.18 -0.05 -7.73
CA LYS A 82 5.20 -1.42 -8.25
C LYS A 82 6.62 -1.90 -8.56
N SER A 83 7.47 -1.01 -9.10
CA SER A 83 8.87 -1.32 -9.37
C SER A 83 9.68 -1.51 -8.09
N GLU A 84 9.51 -0.63 -7.10
CA GLU A 84 10.14 -0.74 -5.79
C GLU A 84 9.74 -2.03 -5.08
N ASN A 85 8.45 -2.37 -5.09
CA ASN A 85 7.97 -3.65 -4.56
C ASN A 85 8.62 -4.87 -5.23
N LYS A 86 8.94 -4.79 -6.53
CA LYS A 86 9.63 -5.88 -7.24
C LYS A 86 11.08 -6.00 -6.76
N VAL A 87 11.78 -4.88 -6.58
CA VAL A 87 13.15 -4.83 -6.04
C VAL A 87 13.17 -5.42 -4.62
N LEU A 88 12.30 -4.93 -3.72
CA LEU A 88 12.19 -5.42 -2.35
C LEU A 88 11.93 -6.93 -2.28
N LYS A 89 11.02 -7.45 -3.12
CA LYS A 89 10.77 -8.90 -3.20
C LYS A 89 12.01 -9.69 -3.65
N SER A 90 12.80 -9.13 -4.57
CA SER A 90 14.02 -9.78 -5.06
C SER A 90 15.13 -9.79 -4.01
N GLU A 91 15.33 -8.68 -3.30
CA GLU A 91 16.30 -8.56 -2.20
C GLU A 91 15.93 -9.49 -1.04
N LEU A 92 14.65 -9.50 -0.65
CA LEU A 92 14.15 -10.41 0.37
C LEU A 92 14.37 -11.87 -0.03
N SER A 93 14.08 -12.24 -1.29
CA SER A 93 14.34 -13.59 -1.81
C SER A 93 15.83 -13.95 -1.79
N SER A 94 16.71 -12.98 -2.04
CA SER A 94 18.16 -13.16 -1.94
C SER A 94 18.57 -13.45 -0.50
N ILE A 95 18.14 -12.63 0.47
CA ILE A 95 18.42 -12.82 1.91
C ILE A 95 17.93 -14.18 2.39
N PHE A 96 16.71 -14.59 2.00
CA PHE A 96 16.19 -15.90 2.36
C PHE A 96 17.05 -17.03 1.80
N LYS A 97 17.50 -16.94 0.54
CA LYS A 97 18.35 -17.98 -0.08
C LYS A 97 19.77 -18.01 0.49
N SER A 98 20.39 -16.85 0.71
CA SER A 98 21.79 -16.76 1.12
C SER A 98 22.01 -16.96 2.61
N THR A 99 21.02 -16.62 3.44
CA THR A 99 21.21 -16.50 4.88
C THR A 99 20.19 -17.34 5.65
N VAL A 100 18.89 -17.13 5.42
CA VAL A 100 17.86 -17.76 6.26
C VAL A 100 17.74 -19.26 5.98
N LEU A 101 17.68 -19.66 4.71
CA LEU A 101 17.51 -21.05 4.29
C LEU A 101 18.67 -21.96 4.74
N PRO A 102 19.96 -21.59 4.58
CA PRO A 102 21.07 -22.38 5.11
C PRO A 102 20.97 -22.61 6.63
N LEU A 103 20.57 -21.59 7.41
CA LEU A 103 20.40 -21.73 8.85
C LEU A 103 19.30 -22.73 9.20
N HIS A 104 18.15 -22.66 8.52
CA HIS A 104 17.05 -23.58 8.76
C HIS A 104 17.42 -25.03 8.37
N LYS A 105 18.14 -25.21 7.26
CA LYS A 105 18.68 -26.52 6.87
C LYS A 105 19.62 -27.06 7.95
N ALA A 106 20.55 -26.25 8.44
CA ALA A 106 21.52 -26.66 9.45
C ALA A 106 20.85 -27.10 10.76
N VAL A 107 19.85 -26.34 11.24
CA VAL A 107 19.11 -26.69 12.47
C VAL A 107 18.33 -28.00 12.31
N ILE A 108 17.66 -28.21 11.17
CA ILE A 108 16.95 -29.48 10.89
C ILE A 108 17.92 -30.65 10.81
N LEU A 109 19.04 -30.51 10.10
CA LEU A 109 20.03 -31.58 9.99
C LEU A 109 20.62 -31.95 11.35
N LYS A 110 20.90 -30.96 12.20
CA LYS A 110 21.37 -31.19 13.57
C LYS A 110 20.29 -31.80 14.47
N ALA A 111 19.02 -31.47 14.28
CA ALA A 111 17.91 -32.15 14.96
C ALA A 111 17.84 -33.64 14.60
N ILE A 112 18.01 -33.98 13.31
CA ILE A 112 18.09 -35.37 12.85
C ILE A 112 19.28 -36.08 13.51
N MET A 113 20.45 -35.43 13.54
CA MET A 113 21.65 -36.00 14.19
C MET A 113 21.41 -36.29 15.68
N LYS A 114 20.75 -35.40 16.41
CA LYS A 114 20.38 -35.64 17.82
C LYS A 114 19.50 -36.87 17.98
N GLU A 115 18.50 -37.04 17.12
CA GLU A 115 17.61 -38.19 17.15
C GLU A 115 18.37 -39.49 16.87
N ILE A 116 19.27 -39.49 15.88
CA ILE A 116 20.12 -40.65 15.54
C ILE A 116 21.04 -41.01 16.71
N CYS A 117 21.70 -40.02 17.32
CA CYS A 117 22.62 -40.22 18.44
C CYS A 117 21.91 -40.40 19.79
N ASN A 118 20.57 -40.43 19.83
CA ASN A 118 19.74 -40.51 21.04
C ASN A 118 20.14 -39.50 22.13
N ILE A 119 20.55 -38.30 21.71
CA ILE A 119 21.02 -37.25 22.61
C ILE A 119 19.79 -36.66 23.30
N LYS A 120 19.64 -36.93 24.60
CA LYS A 120 18.60 -36.29 25.41
C LYS A 120 18.82 -34.79 25.36
N GLN A 121 17.77 -34.04 25.07
CA GLN A 121 17.80 -32.58 25.01
C GLN A 121 18.49 -32.06 26.27
N SER A 122 19.71 -31.53 26.12
CA SER A 122 20.39 -30.86 27.22
C SER A 122 19.43 -29.76 27.66
N LYS A 123 19.17 -29.62 28.97
CA LYS A 123 18.42 -28.46 29.45
C LYS A 123 19.18 -27.27 28.92
N ILE A 124 18.64 -26.58 27.92
CA ILE A 124 19.17 -25.31 27.46
C ILE A 124 19.23 -24.49 28.74
N VAL A 125 20.45 -24.30 29.26
CA VAL A 125 20.64 -23.45 30.42
C VAL A 125 20.31 -22.08 29.85
N LYS A 126 19.05 -21.66 30.01
CA LYS A 126 18.65 -20.27 29.91
C LYS A 126 19.51 -19.57 30.95
N ARG A 127 20.70 -19.13 30.54
CA ARG A 127 21.61 -18.35 31.36
C ARG A 127 20.89 -17.03 31.60
N ASN A 128 20.04 -17.01 32.61
CA ASN A 128 19.60 -15.78 33.25
C ASN A 128 20.80 -15.23 34.02
N SER A 129 21.78 -14.74 33.27
CA SER A 129 22.90 -14.04 33.87
C SER A 129 22.50 -12.57 33.96
N LYS A 130 22.01 -12.14 35.13
CA LYS A 130 21.99 -10.71 35.53
C LYS A 130 23.40 -10.06 35.46
N ARG A 131 24.44 -10.84 35.16
CA ARG A 131 25.85 -10.45 35.10
C ARG A 131 26.28 -10.33 33.63
N MET A 132 26.86 -9.18 33.26
CA MET A 132 27.45 -8.96 31.94
C MET A 132 28.41 -10.07 31.54
N SER A 133 28.39 -10.49 30.29
CA SER A 133 29.32 -11.50 29.77
C SER A 133 30.79 -11.03 29.83
N LYS A 134 31.72 -11.99 29.78
CA LYS A 134 33.17 -11.69 29.72
C LYS A 134 33.48 -10.79 28.52
N PHE A 135 32.83 -11.01 27.38
CA PHE A 135 33.00 -10.21 26.17
C PHE A 135 32.43 -8.79 26.30
N ALA A 136 31.24 -8.64 26.89
CA ALA A 136 30.70 -7.31 27.18
C ALA A 136 31.64 -6.51 28.09
N LYS A 137 32.25 -7.14 29.10
CA LYS A 137 33.26 -6.51 29.97
C LYS A 137 34.55 -6.16 29.24
N THR A 138 35.01 -6.99 28.31
CA THR A 138 36.17 -6.68 27.46
C THR A 138 35.93 -5.44 26.61
N ILE A 139 34.74 -5.30 26.00
CA ILE A 139 34.36 -4.09 25.26
C ILE A 139 34.36 -2.87 26.17
N LEU A 140 33.79 -3.00 27.37
CA LEU A 140 33.80 -1.92 28.37
C LEU A 140 35.23 -1.53 28.78
N GLY A 141 36.14 -2.48 28.96
CA GLY A 141 37.54 -2.22 29.30
C GLY A 141 38.29 -1.45 28.20
N ALA A 142 37.89 -1.62 26.94
CA ALA A 142 38.47 -0.91 25.79
C ALA A 142 37.89 0.49 25.58
N GLN A 143 37.00 0.98 26.46
CA GLN A 143 36.24 2.22 26.27
C GLN A 143 37.10 3.47 26.05
N ASN A 144 38.34 3.51 26.55
CA ASN A 144 39.26 4.63 26.36
C ASN A 144 39.99 4.60 25.00
N ASN A 145 39.89 3.50 24.26
CA ASN A 145 40.46 3.32 22.93
C ASN A 145 39.39 3.41 21.83
N PHE A 146 38.30 4.13 22.07
CA PHE A 146 37.16 4.21 21.16
C PHE A 146 37.54 4.74 19.76
N GLY A 147 38.51 5.65 19.68
CA GLY A 147 38.98 6.23 18.42
C GLY A 147 39.63 5.21 17.46
N HIS A 148 40.27 4.15 18.00
CA HIS A 148 40.82 3.06 17.19
C HIS A 148 39.74 2.33 16.38
N PHE A 149 38.52 2.25 16.92
CA PHE A 149 37.37 1.61 16.29
C PHE A 149 36.51 2.58 15.46
N GLY A 150 36.97 3.82 15.26
CA GLY A 150 36.22 4.85 14.52
C GLY A 150 34.98 5.37 15.25
N LEU A 151 34.88 5.15 16.57
CA LEU A 151 33.76 5.61 17.37
C LEU A 151 33.96 7.07 17.81
N ARG A 152 32.86 7.76 18.11
CA ARG A 152 32.90 9.20 18.41
C ARG A 152 33.20 9.48 19.87
N SER A 153 32.90 8.54 20.76
CA SER A 153 33.12 8.73 22.19
C SER A 153 33.16 7.42 22.99
N GLN A 154 33.59 7.54 24.25
CA GLN A 154 33.44 6.49 25.25
C GLN A 154 31.98 6.04 25.46
N LYS A 155 31.00 6.94 25.26
CA LYS A 155 29.58 6.61 25.34
C LYS A 155 29.15 5.63 24.25
N ASP A 156 29.76 5.71 23.06
CA ASP A 156 29.49 4.76 21.97
C ASP A 156 30.00 3.36 22.35
N MET A 157 31.17 3.27 22.98
CA MET A 157 31.71 2.00 23.51
C MET A 157 30.85 1.41 24.64
N LEU A 158 30.36 2.25 25.55
CA LEU A 158 29.42 1.85 26.60
C LEU A 158 28.12 1.31 26.00
N PHE A 159 27.61 1.97 24.96
CA PHE A 159 26.44 1.50 24.22
C PHE A 159 26.69 0.13 23.60
N LEU A 160 27.78 -0.08 22.87
CA LEU A 160 28.12 -1.38 22.27
C LEU A 160 28.24 -2.49 23.32
N SER A 161 28.91 -2.21 24.45
CA SER A 161 29.03 -3.16 25.56
C SER A 161 27.65 -3.55 26.12
N SER A 162 26.74 -2.58 26.27
CA SER A 162 25.38 -2.83 26.77
C SER A 162 24.52 -3.65 25.80
N GLN A 163 24.76 -3.54 24.50
CA GLN A 163 24.01 -4.26 23.47
C GLN A 163 24.53 -5.68 23.24
N TYR A 164 25.81 -5.94 23.53
CA TYR A 164 26.49 -7.19 23.16
C TYR A 164 25.71 -8.45 23.56
N ASP A 165 25.33 -8.57 24.85
CA ASP A 165 24.67 -9.77 25.36
C ASP A 165 23.30 -9.99 24.69
N ARG A 166 22.54 -8.90 24.49
CA ARG A 166 21.26 -8.96 23.78
C ARG A 166 21.46 -9.36 22.31
N VAL A 167 22.39 -8.74 21.60
CA VAL A 167 22.66 -9.03 20.18
C VAL A 167 23.11 -10.48 20.00
N MET A 168 24.04 -10.95 20.84
CA MET A 168 24.54 -12.33 20.76
C MET A 168 23.48 -13.36 21.14
N MET A 169 22.62 -13.07 22.11
CA MET A 169 21.47 -13.90 22.44
C MET A 169 20.51 -14.02 21.26
N HIS A 170 20.19 -12.92 20.56
CA HIS A 170 19.32 -12.95 19.39
C HIS A 170 19.99 -13.64 18.20
N ARG A 171 21.29 -13.38 17.94
CA ARG A 171 22.08 -14.07 16.92
C ARG A 171 22.10 -15.58 17.14
N ASN A 172 22.31 -16.00 18.39
CA ASN A 172 22.28 -17.40 18.77
C ASN A 172 20.87 -17.97 18.68
N GLY A 173 19.82 -17.24 19.09
CA GLY A 173 18.43 -17.66 18.88
C GLY A 173 18.10 -17.89 17.41
N VAL A 174 18.50 -16.97 16.52
CA VAL A 174 18.29 -17.10 15.07
C VAL A 174 19.13 -18.23 14.44
N ALA A 175 20.31 -18.51 14.99
CA ALA A 175 21.18 -19.58 14.51
C ALA A 175 20.88 -20.97 15.14
N HIS A 176 20.18 -21.01 16.26
CA HIS A 176 19.97 -22.22 17.05
C HIS A 176 18.50 -22.56 17.31
N GLU A 177 17.54 -21.71 16.98
CA GLU A 177 16.11 -22.01 17.12
C GLU A 177 15.37 -21.58 15.85
N ILE A 178 14.56 -22.48 15.31
CA ILE A 178 13.65 -22.20 14.19
C ILE A 178 12.22 -22.54 14.59
N THR A 179 11.27 -21.77 14.07
CA THR A 179 9.83 -22.02 14.24
C THR A 179 9.24 -22.66 12.99
N GLY A 180 8.06 -23.27 13.10
CA GLY A 180 7.33 -23.76 11.93
C GLY A 180 7.09 -22.66 10.90
N GLU A 181 6.68 -21.48 11.36
CA GLU A 181 6.39 -20.34 10.48
C GLU A 181 7.64 -19.82 9.75
N SER A 182 8.75 -19.61 10.47
CA SER A 182 10.00 -19.15 9.86
C SER A 182 10.58 -20.19 8.88
N THR A 183 10.48 -21.47 9.23
CA THR A 183 10.91 -22.59 8.37
C THR A 183 10.05 -22.68 7.12
N TYR A 184 8.74 -22.47 7.23
CA TYR A 184 7.83 -22.48 6.09
C TYR A 184 8.24 -21.43 5.06
N HIS A 185 8.50 -20.19 5.50
CA HIS A 185 8.94 -19.09 4.61
C HIS A 185 10.30 -19.39 4.01
N ALA A 186 11.26 -19.87 4.79
CA ALA A 186 12.59 -20.24 4.30
C ALA A 186 12.52 -21.34 3.22
N PHE A 187 11.73 -22.38 3.47
CA PHE A 187 11.65 -23.55 2.59
C PHE A 187 10.87 -23.29 1.30
N GLN A 188 10.15 -22.16 1.18
CA GLN A 188 9.61 -21.72 -0.12
C GLN A 188 10.69 -21.50 -1.18
N HIS A 189 11.94 -21.25 -0.75
CA HIS A 189 13.06 -20.98 -1.64
C HIS A 189 13.85 -22.23 -2.05
N LEU A 190 13.44 -23.43 -1.60
CA LEU A 190 14.03 -24.71 -2.01
C LEU A 190 13.69 -25.06 -3.46
N LYS A 191 14.65 -25.72 -4.14
CA LYS A 191 14.47 -26.22 -5.51
C LYS A 191 14.00 -27.68 -5.50
N ALA A 192 13.13 -28.04 -6.45
CA ALA A 192 12.70 -29.39 -6.83
C ALA A 192 12.96 -30.51 -5.78
N ARG A 193 14.04 -31.29 -5.96
CA ARG A 193 14.36 -32.44 -5.11
C ARG A 193 14.55 -32.07 -3.64
N GLU A 194 15.21 -30.95 -3.36
CA GLU A 194 15.35 -30.48 -1.98
C GLU A 194 14.00 -30.14 -1.36
N LYS A 195 13.11 -29.49 -2.11
CA LYS A 195 11.76 -29.16 -1.63
C LYS A 195 10.95 -30.41 -1.27
N ALA A 196 11.08 -31.48 -2.04
CA ALA A 196 10.45 -32.76 -1.71
C ALA A 196 11.00 -33.37 -0.42
N ILE A 197 12.32 -33.45 -0.26
CA ILE A 197 12.97 -34.05 0.91
C ILE A 197 12.70 -33.22 2.17
N TYR A 198 13.00 -31.92 2.12
CA TYR A 198 12.76 -31.03 3.26
C TYR A 198 11.27 -30.82 3.52
N GLY A 199 10.38 -31.03 2.54
CA GLY A 199 8.93 -31.07 2.76
C GLY A 199 8.48 -32.24 3.63
N MET A 200 9.11 -33.42 3.47
CA MET A 200 8.87 -34.56 4.36
C MET A 200 9.38 -34.28 5.78
N LEU A 201 10.58 -33.70 5.91
CA LEU A 201 11.14 -33.29 7.20
C LEU A 201 10.28 -32.22 7.88
N PHE A 202 9.82 -31.23 7.11
CA PHE A 202 8.94 -30.18 7.61
C PHE A 202 7.64 -30.77 8.18
N LYS A 203 6.99 -31.69 7.45
CA LYS A 203 5.81 -32.39 7.94
C LYS A 203 6.10 -33.18 9.21
N HIS A 204 7.24 -33.87 9.28
CA HIS A 204 7.65 -34.64 10.45
C HIS A 204 7.80 -33.75 11.69
N TYR A 205 8.55 -32.65 11.58
CA TYR A 205 8.86 -31.81 12.73
C TYR A 205 7.73 -30.87 13.16
N PHE A 206 6.96 -30.34 12.20
CA PHE A 206 5.91 -29.35 12.44
C PHE A 206 4.50 -29.91 12.31
N LEU A 207 4.37 -31.22 12.04
CA LEU A 207 3.13 -31.98 12.07
C LEU A 207 2.07 -31.53 11.04
N CYS A 208 2.46 -30.75 10.04
CA CYS A 208 1.60 -30.29 8.96
C CYS A 208 2.37 -30.24 7.62
N PRO A 209 1.82 -30.78 6.52
CA PRO A 209 2.42 -30.66 5.20
C PRO A 209 2.57 -29.21 4.74
N MET A 210 3.66 -28.90 4.05
CA MET A 210 3.98 -27.53 3.61
C MET A 210 2.91 -26.96 2.66
N GLU A 211 2.29 -27.80 1.84
CA GLU A 211 1.24 -27.43 0.88
C GLU A 211 -0.03 -26.94 1.57
N LYS A 212 -0.29 -27.44 2.79
CA LYS A 212 -1.48 -27.16 3.59
C LYS A 212 -1.22 -26.10 4.67
N TRP A 213 0.03 -25.67 4.83
CA TRP A 213 0.44 -24.81 5.94
C TRP A 213 -0.37 -23.53 6.07
N LYS A 214 -0.62 -22.83 4.95
CA LYS A 214 -1.37 -21.57 4.97
C LYS A 214 -2.83 -21.72 5.37
N THR A 215 -3.43 -22.87 5.06
CA THR A 215 -4.88 -23.09 5.19
C THR A 215 -5.24 -23.93 6.40
N GLU A 216 -4.34 -24.80 6.86
CA GLU A 216 -4.65 -25.83 7.87
C GLU A 216 -3.73 -25.80 9.10
N ALA A 217 -2.63 -25.04 9.11
CA ALA A 217 -1.71 -25.05 10.26
C ALA A 217 -2.28 -24.28 11.46
N THR A 218 -2.23 -24.90 12.64
CA THR A 218 -2.63 -24.27 13.91
C THR A 218 -1.55 -23.32 14.44
N ASP A 219 -1.91 -22.46 15.39
CA ASP A 219 -0.95 -21.56 16.02
C ASP A 219 0.11 -22.32 16.83
N GLU A 220 -0.24 -23.45 17.45
CA GLU A 220 0.73 -24.32 18.11
C GLU A 220 1.77 -24.88 17.12
N GLN A 221 1.33 -25.29 15.93
CA GLN A 221 2.23 -25.79 14.89
C GLN A 221 3.14 -24.67 14.37
N LYS A 222 2.59 -23.47 14.14
CA LYS A 222 3.37 -22.30 13.69
C LYS A 222 4.43 -21.87 14.69
N ASN A 223 4.12 -21.94 15.97
CA ASN A 223 4.99 -21.53 17.07
C ASN A 223 5.87 -22.67 17.62
N ARG A 224 5.75 -23.90 17.09
CA ARG A 224 6.59 -25.02 17.50
C ARG A 224 8.05 -24.73 17.17
N ILE A 225 8.93 -24.89 18.17
CA ILE A 225 10.36 -24.58 18.08
C ILE A 225 11.17 -25.86 17.92
N ILE A 226 12.14 -25.83 17.02
CA ILE A 226 13.23 -26.82 16.94
C ILE A 226 14.51 -26.13 17.36
N SER A 227 15.19 -26.69 18.36
CA SER A 227 16.44 -26.17 18.89
C SER A 227 17.64 -27.01 18.47
N ASN A 228 18.66 -26.32 17.99
CA ASN A 228 19.95 -26.83 17.56
C ASN A 228 20.81 -27.35 18.75
N CYS A 229 21.85 -28.15 18.48
CA CYS A 229 22.98 -28.42 19.41
C CYS A 229 24.25 -27.76 18.87
N THR A 230 25.26 -27.64 19.73
CA THR A 230 26.59 -27.27 19.26
C THR A 230 27.25 -28.46 18.55
N ASP A 231 28.24 -28.20 17.70
CA ASP A 231 28.98 -29.29 17.02
C ASP A 231 29.80 -30.08 18.04
N GLU A 232 30.31 -29.42 19.09
CA GLU A 232 31.00 -30.06 20.20
C GLU A 232 30.09 -31.07 20.93
N GLU A 233 28.81 -30.76 21.17
CA GLU A 233 27.85 -31.70 21.76
C GLU A 233 27.62 -32.95 20.88
N LEU A 234 27.73 -32.83 19.55
CA LEU A 234 27.62 -33.98 18.63
C LEU A 234 28.92 -34.78 18.56
N GLU A 235 30.07 -34.10 18.52
CA GLU A 235 31.39 -34.71 18.43
C GLU A 235 31.75 -35.49 19.70
N GLU A 236 31.43 -34.97 20.90
CA GLU A 236 31.62 -35.68 22.17
C GLU A 236 30.89 -37.04 22.19
N TYR A 237 29.69 -37.10 21.61
CA TYR A 237 28.92 -38.34 21.51
C TYR A 237 29.49 -39.32 20.49
N LEU A 238 30.02 -38.82 19.37
CA LEU A 238 30.61 -39.67 18.32
C LEU A 238 32.02 -40.19 18.68
N GLN A 239 32.70 -39.57 19.65
CA GLN A 239 33.99 -40.01 20.18
C GLN A 239 33.85 -40.94 21.41
N GLY A 240 32.63 -41.13 21.90
CA GLY A 240 32.33 -41.88 23.12
C GLY A 240 32.02 -43.38 22.94
N ASP A 241 32.59 -44.02 21.91
CA ASP A 241 32.60 -45.48 21.72
C ASP A 241 34.01 -46.06 21.98
#